data_AF-A0A0F9GFU3-F1
#
_entry.id   AF-A0A0F9GFU3-F1
#
_cell.length_a   1.000
_cell.length_b   1.000
_cell.length_c   1.000
_cell.angle_alpha   90.00
_cell.angle_beta   90.00
_cell.angle_gamma   90.00
#
_symmetry.space_group_name_H-M   'P 1'
#
loop_
_entity.id
_entity.type
_entity.pdbx_description
1 polymer ?
#
loop_
_entity_poly.entity_id
_entity_poly.type
_entity_poly.pdbx_seq_one_letter_code
_entity_poly.pdbx_strand_id
1 'polypeptide(L)'
;MKRRWLLIVGLAVALIVSVGLEARAQTTRTVELAWDASPTAGVSYNVYRSEVVGGCALVPPDVTCTKLNPTPVLVLTFTNLAVPVNSIHFYTVKAVRNTIESVPSNEVVVDLTAPAPPSNLRLIAILLAGLGLLLLLFFWRRHERN
;
A
#
# COMPACT_ATOMS: atom_id res chain seq x y z
N MET A 1 50.92 18.39 13.09
CA MET A 1 50.12 18.38 11.83
C MET A 1 49.45 17.03 11.53
N LYS A 2 50.12 15.88 11.69
CA LYS A 2 49.57 14.52 11.38
C LYS A 2 48.24 14.16 12.08
N ARG A 3 48.05 14.57 13.35
CA ARG A 3 46.80 14.30 14.11
C ARG A 3 45.58 15.13 13.69
N ARG A 4 45.77 16.34 13.15
CA ARG A 4 44.66 17.21 12.67
C ARG A 4 44.11 16.74 11.32
N TRP A 5 44.92 16.05 10.52
CA TRP A 5 44.52 15.54 9.20
C TRP A 5 43.67 14.25 9.30
N LEU A 6 44.00 13.37 10.25
CA LEU A 6 43.21 12.15 10.56
C LEU A 6 41.79 12.46 11.05
N LEU A 7 41.62 13.55 11.83
CA LEU A 7 40.30 13.99 12.31
C LEU A 7 39.41 14.53 11.18
N ILE A 8 39.99 15.25 10.22
CA ILE A 8 39.25 15.83 9.08
C ILE A 8 38.80 14.72 8.11
N VAL A 9 39.65 13.72 7.87
CA VAL A 9 39.28 12.55 7.03
C VAL A 9 38.29 11.64 7.75
N GLY A 10 38.43 11.43 9.07
CA GLY A 10 37.46 10.68 9.86
C GLY A 10 36.08 11.35 9.90
N LEU A 11 36.02 12.68 9.94
CA LEU A 11 34.78 13.47 9.93
C LEU A 11 34.10 13.46 8.55
N ALA A 12 34.87 13.45 7.45
CA ALA A 12 34.33 13.35 6.09
C ALA A 12 33.78 11.95 5.75
N VAL A 13 34.32 10.88 6.35
CA VAL A 13 33.81 9.51 6.21
C VAL A 13 32.57 9.27 7.09
N ALA A 14 32.45 9.96 8.23
CA ALA A 14 31.27 9.88 9.10
C ALA A 14 30.04 10.64 8.57
N LEU A 15 30.20 11.49 7.54
CA LEU A 15 29.13 12.28 6.95
C LEU A 15 28.64 11.72 5.60
N ILE A 16 28.72 10.41 5.39
CA ILE A 16 27.85 9.76 4.40
C ILE A 16 26.48 9.71 5.06
N VAL A 17 25.71 10.79 4.86
CA VAL A 17 24.33 10.95 5.30
C VAL A 17 23.57 9.69 4.92
N SER A 18 23.18 8.92 5.94
CA SER A 18 22.20 7.85 5.81
C SER A 18 20.86 8.49 5.46
N VAL A 19 20.62 8.74 4.18
CA VAL A 19 19.27 9.04 3.70
C VAL A 19 18.52 7.70 3.78
N GLY A 20 17.84 7.47 4.91
CA GLY A 20 16.94 6.33 5.06
C GLY A 20 15.80 6.50 4.06
N LEU A 21 15.85 5.77 2.95
CA LEU A 21 14.74 5.69 2.02
C LEU A 21 13.69 4.75 2.63
N GLU A 22 12.80 5.27 3.47
CA GLU A 22 11.69 4.50 4.01
C GLU A 22 10.62 4.32 2.92
N ALA A 23 10.67 3.17 2.23
CA ALA A 23 9.54 2.74 1.41
C ALA A 23 8.44 2.22 2.34
N ARG A 24 7.34 2.98 2.49
CA ARG A 24 6.15 2.51 3.19
C ARG A 24 5.25 1.77 2.21
N ALA A 25 4.94 0.51 2.51
CA ALA A 25 3.94 -0.23 1.76
C ALA A 25 2.57 0.44 1.93
N GLN A 26 1.82 0.56 0.83
CA GLN A 26 0.44 1.02 0.88
C GLN A 26 -0.40 -0.05 1.61
N THR A 27 -1.10 0.34 2.68
CA THR A 27 -1.92 -0.58 3.49
C THR A 27 -3.39 -0.61 3.09
N THR A 28 -3.82 0.36 2.28
CA THR A 28 -5.21 0.48 1.83
C THR A 28 -5.34 0.97 0.39
N ARG A 29 -6.43 0.59 -0.29
CA ARG A 29 -6.79 1.03 -1.64
C ARG A 29 -8.17 1.68 -1.65
N THR A 30 -8.46 2.44 -2.70
CA THR A 30 -9.81 2.93 -3.00
C THR A 30 -10.46 2.01 -4.02
N VAL A 31 -11.73 1.68 -3.80
CA VAL A 31 -12.55 0.89 -4.71
C VAL A 31 -13.74 1.73 -5.16
N GLU A 32 -13.88 1.90 -6.46
CA GLU A 32 -15.02 2.59 -7.07
C GLU A 32 -16.00 1.56 -7.60
N LEU A 33 -17.26 1.72 -7.22
CA LEU A 33 -18.36 0.86 -7.61
C LEU A 33 -19.36 1.66 -8.42
N ALA A 34 -19.92 1.04 -9.45
CA ALA A 34 -21.02 1.56 -10.24
C ALA A 34 -22.04 0.43 -10.50
N TRP A 35 -23.31 0.78 -10.60
CA TRP A 35 -24.39 -0.18 -10.84
C TRP A 35 -25.53 0.45 -11.65
N ASP A 36 -26.36 -0.39 -12.25
CA ASP A 36 -27.56 0.06 -12.95
C ASP A 36 -28.70 0.39 -11.99
N ALA A 37 -29.56 1.34 -12.37
CA ALA A 37 -30.70 1.73 -11.56
C ALA A 37 -31.67 0.57 -11.32
N SER A 38 -32.25 0.50 -10.12
CA SER A 38 -33.33 -0.41 -9.81
C SER A 38 -34.52 -0.16 -10.75
N PRO A 39 -35.22 -1.21 -11.21
CA PRO A 39 -36.48 -1.06 -11.94
C PRO A 39 -37.59 -0.44 -11.08
N THR A 40 -37.41 -0.43 -9.76
CA THR A 40 -38.34 0.23 -8.83
C THR A 40 -37.97 1.71 -8.73
N ALA A 41 -38.86 2.59 -9.19
CA ALA A 41 -38.63 4.04 -9.16
C ALA A 41 -38.50 4.61 -7.72
N GLY A 42 -37.79 5.72 -7.53
CA GLY A 42 -37.76 6.42 -6.24
C GLY A 42 -37.16 5.60 -5.09
N VAL A 43 -36.18 4.74 -5.40
CA VAL A 43 -35.37 4.04 -4.39
C VAL A 43 -34.05 4.78 -4.16
N SER A 44 -33.42 4.45 -3.04
CA SER A 44 -32.02 4.75 -2.76
C SER A 44 -31.24 3.44 -2.61
N TYR A 45 -29.93 3.49 -2.35
CA TYR A 45 -29.09 2.29 -2.32
C TYR A 45 -28.27 2.18 -1.05
N ASN A 46 -28.17 0.97 -0.51
CA ASN A 46 -27.17 0.60 0.49
C ASN A 46 -26.12 -0.31 -0.12
N VAL A 47 -24.87 -0.03 0.19
CA VAL A 47 -23.70 -0.75 -0.32
C VAL A 47 -23.11 -1.56 0.81
N TYR A 48 -22.83 -2.81 0.52
CA TYR A 48 -22.37 -3.79 1.48
C TYR A 48 -21.04 -4.40 1.06
N ARG A 49 -20.25 -4.81 2.05
CA ARG A 49 -18.98 -5.52 1.85
C ARG A 49 -18.84 -6.71 2.79
N SER A 50 -18.28 -7.80 2.29
CA SER A 50 -17.83 -8.95 3.08
C SER A 50 -16.44 -9.40 2.64
N GLU A 51 -15.73 -10.13 3.50
CA GLU A 51 -14.52 -10.90 3.15
C GLU A 51 -14.84 -12.38 2.87
N VAL A 52 -16.11 -12.77 2.99
CA VAL A 52 -16.62 -14.12 2.75
C VAL A 52 -17.47 -14.10 1.48
N VAL A 53 -17.20 -15.03 0.56
CA VAL A 53 -18.01 -15.21 -0.64
C VAL A 53 -19.48 -15.46 -0.26
N GLY A 54 -20.40 -14.69 -0.85
CA GLY A 54 -21.81 -14.76 -0.52
C GLY A 54 -22.19 -14.26 0.87
N GLY A 55 -21.26 -13.66 1.64
CA GLY A 55 -21.53 -13.17 3.00
C GLY A 55 -22.67 -12.14 3.05
N CYS A 56 -22.91 -11.43 1.95
CA CYS A 56 -24.00 -10.45 1.83
C CYS A 56 -25.27 -10.98 1.13
N ALA A 57 -25.39 -12.29 0.90
CA ALA A 57 -26.51 -12.90 0.20
C ALA A 57 -27.82 -12.95 1.02
N LEU A 58 -27.75 -12.78 2.35
CA LEU A 58 -28.89 -12.96 3.26
C LEU A 58 -29.58 -11.63 3.67
N VAL A 59 -30.84 -11.76 4.12
CA VAL A 59 -31.64 -10.70 4.75
C VAL A 59 -32.22 -11.28 6.06
N PRO A 60 -31.85 -10.78 7.26
CA PRO A 60 -30.89 -9.69 7.52
C PRO A 60 -29.46 -10.07 7.10
N PRO A 61 -28.58 -9.07 6.87
CA PRO A 61 -27.18 -9.33 6.54
C PRO A 61 -26.55 -10.22 7.61
N ASP A 62 -25.79 -11.23 7.17
CA ASP A 62 -24.98 -12.08 8.05
C ASP A 62 -23.96 -11.22 8.81
N VAL A 63 -23.48 -11.69 9.97
CA VAL A 63 -22.45 -11.00 10.78
C VAL A 63 -21.15 -10.72 10.00
N THR A 64 -20.97 -11.41 8.87
CA THR A 64 -19.85 -11.27 7.95
C THR A 64 -20.03 -10.12 6.95
N CYS A 65 -21.21 -9.50 6.88
CA CYS A 65 -21.55 -8.45 5.91
C CYS A 65 -21.73 -7.10 6.60
N THR A 66 -20.95 -6.10 6.17
CA THR A 66 -20.96 -4.76 6.74
C THR A 66 -21.58 -3.77 5.75
N LYS A 67 -22.54 -2.97 6.22
CA LYS A 67 -23.04 -1.81 5.48
C LYS A 67 -21.99 -0.69 5.49
N LEU A 68 -21.65 -0.16 4.33
CA LEU A 68 -20.57 0.83 4.20
C LEU A 68 -21.05 2.28 4.26
N ASN A 69 -22.26 2.56 3.77
CA ASN A 69 -22.81 3.90 3.71
C ASN A 69 -23.69 4.18 4.95
N PRO A 70 -23.48 5.27 5.71
CA PRO A 70 -24.33 5.59 6.85
C PRO A 70 -25.74 6.06 6.44
N THR A 71 -25.82 6.73 5.29
CA THR A 71 -27.07 7.20 4.68
C THR A 71 -27.25 6.56 3.30
N PRO A 72 -28.49 6.23 2.88
CA PRO A 72 -28.73 5.66 1.55
C PRO A 72 -28.22 6.55 0.43
N VAL A 73 -27.55 5.93 -0.54
CA VAL A 73 -26.94 6.58 -1.71
C VAL A 73 -28.02 6.86 -2.75
N LEU A 74 -28.03 8.07 -3.31
CA LEU A 74 -29.02 8.51 -4.32
C LEU A 74 -28.51 8.40 -5.76
N VAL A 75 -27.19 8.35 -5.92
CA VAL A 75 -26.52 8.19 -7.22
C VAL A 75 -26.22 6.71 -7.49
N LEU A 76 -25.74 6.42 -8.70
CA LEU A 76 -25.44 5.06 -9.16
C LEU A 76 -23.97 4.67 -9.00
N THR A 77 -23.25 5.38 -8.14
CA THR A 77 -21.83 5.16 -7.86
C THR A 77 -21.54 5.24 -6.36
N PHE A 78 -20.50 4.54 -5.91
CA PHE A 78 -20.01 4.60 -4.53
C PHE A 78 -18.49 4.42 -4.48
N THR A 79 -17.83 5.27 -3.70
CA THR A 79 -16.39 5.17 -3.45
C THR A 79 -16.16 4.58 -2.07
N ASN A 80 -15.66 3.34 -2.02
CA ASN A 80 -15.18 2.74 -0.79
C ASN A 80 -13.72 3.13 -0.55
N LEU A 81 -13.49 3.93 0.48
CA LEU A 81 -12.16 4.41 0.86
C LEU A 81 -11.49 3.45 1.84
N ALA A 82 -10.16 3.49 1.87
CA ALA A 82 -9.35 2.79 2.86
C ALA A 82 -9.62 1.26 2.94
N VAL A 83 -9.85 0.60 1.80
CA VAL A 83 -10.06 -0.85 1.73
C VAL A 83 -8.73 -1.56 2.05
N PRO A 84 -8.67 -2.45 3.04
CA PRO A 84 -7.44 -3.17 3.38
C PRO A 84 -6.87 -3.91 2.16
N VAL A 85 -5.57 -3.77 1.91
CA VAL A 85 -4.86 -4.60 0.92
C VAL A 85 -4.54 -5.98 1.51
N ASN A 86 -4.10 -6.91 0.67
CA ASN A 86 -3.82 -8.31 1.04
C ASN A 86 -5.06 -9.09 1.51
N SER A 87 -6.24 -8.72 1.00
CA SER A 87 -7.47 -9.46 1.20
C SER A 87 -8.39 -9.37 -0.02
N ILE A 88 -9.36 -10.29 -0.08
CA ILE A 88 -10.39 -10.34 -1.10
C ILE A 88 -11.67 -9.78 -0.49
N HIS A 89 -12.33 -8.88 -1.22
CA HIS A 89 -13.56 -8.23 -0.80
C HIS A 89 -14.69 -8.50 -1.78
N PHE A 90 -15.87 -8.74 -1.25
CA PHE A 90 -17.10 -9.03 -1.98
C PHE A 90 -18.10 -7.91 -1.75
N TYR A 91 -18.63 -7.33 -2.82
CA TYR A 91 -19.52 -6.18 -2.78
C TYR A 91 -20.89 -6.50 -3.36
N THR A 92 -21.94 -6.01 -2.70
CA THR A 92 -23.31 -6.04 -3.21
C THR A 92 -24.02 -4.72 -2.92
N VAL A 93 -25.07 -4.45 -3.70
CA VAL A 93 -25.91 -3.28 -3.55
C VAL A 93 -27.36 -3.73 -3.33
N LYS A 94 -28.06 -3.08 -2.40
CA LYS A 94 -29.49 -3.28 -2.16
C LYS A 94 -30.23 -1.98 -2.39
N ALA A 95 -31.36 -2.05 -3.11
CA ALA A 95 -32.28 -0.93 -3.22
C ALA A 95 -33.07 -0.77 -1.92
N VAL A 96 -33.39 0.47 -1.56
CA VAL A 96 -34.04 0.84 -0.30
C VAL A 96 -35.24 1.73 -0.58
N ARG A 97 -36.40 1.38 -0.02
CA ARG A 97 -37.60 2.22 -0.02
C ARG A 97 -38.28 2.11 1.34
N ASN A 98 -38.55 3.25 1.98
CA ASN A 98 -39.23 3.31 3.28
C ASN A 98 -38.59 2.34 4.31
N THR A 99 -37.25 2.38 4.42
CA THR A 99 -36.40 1.51 5.27
C THR A 99 -36.37 0.01 4.93
N ILE A 100 -37.14 -0.44 3.94
CA ILE A 100 -37.13 -1.83 3.46
C ILE A 100 -36.08 -1.98 2.36
N GLU A 101 -35.28 -3.05 2.44
CA GLU A 101 -34.29 -3.39 1.44
C GLU A 101 -34.77 -4.47 0.48
N SER A 102 -34.31 -4.42 -0.77
CA SER A 102 -34.46 -5.50 -1.74
C SER A 102 -33.55 -6.70 -1.43
N VAL A 103 -33.72 -7.77 -2.21
CA VAL A 103 -32.66 -8.75 -2.42
C VAL A 103 -31.37 -8.07 -2.94
N PRO A 104 -30.19 -8.61 -2.64
CA PRO A 104 -28.92 -8.04 -3.13
C PRO A 104 -28.80 -8.17 -4.65
N SER A 105 -28.00 -7.27 -5.25
CA SER A 105 -27.48 -7.40 -6.60
C SER A 105 -26.64 -8.68 -6.77
N ASN A 106 -26.11 -8.90 -7.98
CA ASN A 106 -24.97 -9.81 -8.12
C ASN A 106 -23.81 -9.34 -7.25
N GLU A 107 -22.98 -10.29 -6.85
CA GLU A 107 -21.77 -10.03 -6.06
C GLU A 107 -20.60 -9.71 -6.99
N VAL A 108 -19.85 -8.67 -6.64
CA VAL A 108 -18.60 -8.29 -7.32
C VAL A 108 -17.43 -8.61 -6.41
N VAL A 109 -16.41 -9.28 -6.96
CA VAL A 109 -15.17 -9.62 -6.25
C VAL A 109 -14.06 -8.62 -6.58
N VAL A 110 -13.35 -8.19 -5.55
CA VAL A 110 -12.16 -7.34 -5.66
C VAL A 110 -11.03 -8.01 -4.90
N ASP A 111 -10.03 -8.50 -5.64
CA ASP A 111 -8.82 -9.08 -5.08
C ASP A 111 -7.73 -8.00 -4.94
N LEU A 112 -7.36 -7.69 -3.70
CA LEU A 112 -6.29 -6.74 -3.38
C LEU A 112 -5.03 -7.44 -2.87
N THR A 113 -4.85 -8.73 -3.17
CA THR A 113 -3.66 -9.50 -2.79
C THR A 113 -2.43 -8.93 -3.49
N ALA A 114 -1.43 -8.50 -2.70
CA ALA A 114 -0.18 -8.05 -3.26
C ALA A 114 0.60 -9.24 -3.85
N PRO A 115 1.32 -9.06 -4.97
CA PRO A 115 2.27 -10.05 -5.45
C PRO A 115 3.34 -10.37 -4.40
N ALA A 116 3.85 -11.59 -4.45
CA ALA A 116 4.98 -11.98 -3.61
C ALA A 116 6.21 -11.09 -3.88
N PRO A 117 6.99 -10.71 -2.85
CA PRO A 117 8.18 -9.91 -3.06
C PRO A 117 9.23 -10.69 -3.88
N PRO A 118 10.07 -10.01 -4.67
CA PRO A 118 11.24 -10.63 -5.29
C PRO A 118 12.13 -11.27 -4.22
N SER A 119 12.67 -12.45 -4.53
CA SER A 119 13.64 -13.14 -3.68
C SER A 119 15.08 -12.89 -4.16
N ASN A 120 16.05 -13.18 -3.31
CA ASN A 120 17.49 -13.14 -3.65
C ASN A 120 18.04 -11.76 -4.06
N LEU A 121 17.59 -10.68 -3.41
CA LEU A 121 18.22 -9.37 -3.56
C LEU A 121 19.69 -9.47 -3.10
N ARG A 122 20.63 -9.28 -4.03
CA ARG A 122 22.06 -9.32 -3.76
C ARG A 122 22.74 -8.09 -4.32
N LEU A 123 23.66 -7.54 -3.53
CA LEU A 123 24.56 -6.47 -3.95
C LEU A 123 25.62 -7.06 -4.88
N ILE A 124 25.76 -6.53 -6.10
CA ILE A 124 26.68 -7.09 -7.11
C ILE A 124 28.06 -6.42 -7.04
N ALA A 125 28.17 -5.18 -6.55
CA ALA A 125 29.42 -4.57 -6.11
C ALA A 125 29.15 -3.27 -5.35
N ILE A 126 29.94 -2.97 -4.31
CA ILE A 126 30.28 -1.58 -3.97
C ILE A 126 31.75 -1.45 -4.32
N LEU A 127 32.05 -0.71 -5.38
CA LEU A 127 33.42 -0.26 -5.65
C LEU A 127 33.78 0.79 -4.59
N LEU A 128 34.16 0.35 -3.39
CA LEU A 128 34.91 1.22 -2.49
C LEU A 128 36.26 1.43 -3.14
N ALA A 129 36.45 2.64 -3.65
CA ALA A 129 37.62 3.13 -4.36
C ALA A 129 38.94 2.52 -3.83
N GLY A 130 39.43 1.48 -4.51
CA GLY A 130 40.82 1.02 -4.43
C GLY A 130 41.82 2.14 -4.79
N LEU A 131 41.33 3.25 -5.36
CA LEU A 131 42.08 4.48 -5.59
C LEU A 131 42.50 5.18 -4.28
N GLY A 132 41.71 5.07 -3.19
CA GLY A 132 42.03 5.70 -1.92
C GLY A 132 43.24 5.07 -1.22
N LEU A 133 43.28 3.73 -1.15
CA LEU A 133 44.37 3.00 -0.49
C LEU A 133 45.67 3.07 -1.29
N LEU A 134 45.59 3.02 -2.64
CA LEU A 134 46.75 3.19 -3.51
C LEU A 134 47.35 4.60 -3.40
N LEU A 135 46.52 5.65 -3.40
CA LEU A 135 47.01 7.03 -3.19
C LEU A 135 47.64 7.20 -1.80
N LEU A 136 47.04 6.63 -0.74
CA LEU A 136 47.60 6.67 0.62
C LEU A 136 48.94 5.92 0.74
N LEU A 137 49.09 4.77 0.10
CA LEU A 137 50.36 4.03 0.04
C LEU A 137 51.43 4.78 -0.76
N PHE A 138 51.05 5.43 -1.87
CA PHE A 138 51.96 6.26 -2.68
C PHE A 138 52.44 7.49 -1.91
N PHE A 139 51.55 8.18 -1.19
CA PHE A 139 51.92 9.33 -0.36
C PHE A 139 52.74 8.93 0.88
N TRP A 140 52.44 7.79 1.51
CA TRP A 140 53.24 7.25 2.62
C TRP A 140 54.67 6.89 2.18
N ARG A 141 54.83 6.13 1.09
CA ARG A 141 56.14 5.67 0.60
C ARG A 141 57.03 6.78 0.04
N ARG A 142 56.43 7.93 -0.31
CA ARG A 142 57.18 9.14 -0.73
C ARG A 142 57.66 9.96 0.46
N HIS A 143 56.95 9.95 1.59
CA HIS A 143 57.35 10.67 2.80
C HIS A 143 58.47 9.95 3.58
N GLU A 144 58.61 8.62 3.49
CA GLU A 144 59.72 7.92 4.17
C GLU A 144 61.09 8.05 3.48
N ARG A 145 61.11 8.57 2.25
CA ARG A 145 62.34 8.71 1.45
C ARG A 145 62.92 10.12 1.42
N ASN A 146 62.33 11.06 2.14
CA ASN A 146 62.82 12.41 2.40
C ASN A 146 62.95 12.63 3.90
#